data_AF-A0A9Q1BTV3-F1
#
_entry.id   AF-A0A9Q1BTV3-F1
#
_cell.length_a   1.000
_cell.length_b   1.000
_cell.length_c   1.000
_cell.angle_alpha   90.00
_cell.angle_beta   90.00
_cell.angle_gamma   90.00
#
_symmetry.space_group_name_H-M   'P 1'
#
loop_
_entity.id
_entity.type
_entity.pdbx_description
1 polymer ?
#
loop_
_entity_poly.entity_id
_entity_poly.type
_entity_poly.pdbx_seq_one_letter_code
_entity_poly.pdbx_strand_id
1 'polypeptide(L)'
;MEEEPQLRPELADVSFEDLQQIEQKVGSKLYNEVLFGQKEPIDHRRKEQNESRDRGKKKHKQRKDQPLEMSSKRPVHKVKNVMNAKKRVFRDPRFDDLSGSFKEETFEKNYSFIKDIKKRERESVQKALRNCEDEEEAIKLKKLLYRMLLNVRFGYYVSVQGNSSTSSILLYADIGNSHSHIERVKFYQQNQQDIAQKKRETKRSIQERLKAQETQFVKEGKKPYFLKKSDRKVLELAEKYKELKKSGKLEKYLAKKRKKNMSKDRRQMPSTS
;
A
#
# COMPACT_ATOMS: atom_id res chain seq x y z
N MET A 1 16.83 35.89 10.46
CA MET A 1 16.86 36.17 9.01
C MET A 1 16.07 35.05 8.37
N GLU A 2 14.83 35.32 7.98
CA GLU A 2 13.98 34.36 7.26
C GLU A 2 14.50 34.33 5.82
N GLU A 3 15.03 33.19 5.38
CA GLU A 3 15.48 33.02 4.00
C GLU A 3 14.24 33.02 3.10
N GLU A 4 14.06 34.07 2.30
CA GLU A 4 13.01 34.09 1.29
C GLU A 4 13.25 32.97 0.26
N PRO A 5 12.21 32.24 -0.15
CA PRO A 5 12.36 31.18 -1.15
C PRO A 5 12.88 31.77 -2.46
N GLN A 6 14.03 31.25 -2.92
CA GLN A 6 14.82 31.72 -4.07
C GLN A 6 14.06 31.81 -5.41
N LEU A 7 12.83 31.30 -5.49
CA LEU A 7 12.00 31.24 -6.70
C LEU A 7 11.12 32.46 -6.94
N ARG A 8 10.88 33.30 -5.93
CA ARG A 8 10.06 34.52 -6.08
C ARG A 8 10.62 35.55 -7.08
N PRO A 9 11.94 35.87 -7.08
CA PRO A 9 12.48 36.83 -8.05
C PRO A 9 12.43 36.30 -9.48
N GLU A 10 12.62 35.00 -9.70
CA GLU A 10 12.60 34.41 -11.06
C GLU A 10 11.19 34.28 -11.66
N LEU A 11 10.16 34.33 -10.82
CA LEU A 11 8.76 34.30 -11.25
C LEU A 11 8.15 35.70 -11.37
N ALA A 12 8.91 36.78 -11.14
CA ALA A 12 8.43 38.14 -11.27
C ALA A 12 8.25 38.55 -12.75
N ASP A 13 9.03 37.96 -13.66
CA ASP A 13 9.06 38.30 -15.09
C ASP A 13 8.06 37.46 -15.93
N VAL A 14 7.41 36.45 -15.35
CA VAL A 14 6.42 35.63 -16.07
C VAL A 14 5.04 36.28 -16.07
N SER A 15 4.34 36.20 -17.21
CA SER A 15 3.01 36.77 -17.36
C SER A 15 1.99 36.08 -16.45
N PHE A 16 0.96 36.82 -16.03
CA PHE A 16 -0.11 36.30 -15.17
C PHE A 16 -0.81 35.08 -15.80
N GLU A 17 -0.97 35.07 -17.12
CA GLU A 17 -1.58 33.95 -17.83
C GLU A 17 -0.73 32.68 -17.74
N ASP A 18 0.59 32.80 -17.86
CA ASP A 18 1.52 31.68 -17.68
C ASP A 18 1.51 31.17 -16.24
N LEU A 19 1.44 32.05 -15.25
CA LEU A 19 1.29 31.68 -13.83
C LEU A 19 -0.02 30.92 -13.58
N GLN A 20 -1.11 31.35 -14.20
CA GLN A 20 -2.41 30.68 -14.08
C GLN A 20 -2.42 29.31 -14.77
N GLN A 21 -1.81 29.19 -15.95
CA GLN A 21 -1.64 27.91 -16.63
C GLN A 21 -0.75 26.96 -15.83
N ILE A 22 0.31 27.47 -15.19
CA ILE A 22 1.15 26.70 -14.28
C ILE A 22 0.29 26.22 -13.10
N GLU A 23 -0.43 27.10 -12.41
CA GLU A 23 -1.29 26.72 -11.28
C GLU A 23 -2.31 25.64 -11.65
N GLN A 24 -2.95 25.74 -12.82
CA GLN A 24 -3.90 24.73 -13.30
C GLN A 24 -3.23 23.37 -13.59
N LYS A 25 -1.98 23.37 -14.09
CA LYS A 25 -1.23 22.14 -14.45
C LYS A 25 -0.61 21.45 -13.23
N VAL A 26 0.01 22.19 -12.30
CA VAL A 26 0.63 21.63 -11.07
C VAL A 26 -0.36 21.52 -9.89
N GLY A 27 -1.46 22.28 -9.94
CA GLY A 27 -2.49 22.36 -8.90
C GLY A 27 -2.14 23.34 -7.78
N SER A 28 -3.15 24.05 -7.26
CA SER A 28 -2.98 25.14 -6.29
C SER A 28 -2.19 24.76 -5.03
N LYS A 29 -2.27 23.50 -4.56
CA LYS A 29 -1.48 23.06 -3.39
C LYS A 29 0.01 23.01 -3.67
N LEU A 30 0.40 22.48 -4.83
CA LEU A 30 1.80 22.33 -5.21
C LEU A 30 2.39 23.69 -5.61
N TYR A 31 1.62 24.49 -6.35
CA TYR A 31 1.96 25.87 -6.70
C TYR A 31 2.21 26.72 -5.45
N ASN A 32 1.30 26.65 -4.46
CA ASN A 32 1.47 27.39 -3.20
C ASN A 32 2.64 26.89 -2.36
N GLU A 33 2.94 25.59 -2.38
CA GLU A 33 4.10 25.02 -1.69
C GLU A 33 5.43 25.49 -2.30
N VAL A 34 5.48 25.67 -3.63
CA VAL A 34 6.68 26.13 -4.34
C VAL A 34 6.88 27.64 -4.19
N LEU A 35 5.81 28.44 -4.25
CA LEU A 35 5.89 29.92 -4.16
C LEU A 35 6.00 30.46 -2.74
N PHE A 36 5.27 29.86 -1.80
CA PHE A 36 5.21 30.30 -0.41
C PHE A 36 6.01 29.39 0.52
N GLY A 37 6.69 28.37 -0.01
CA GLY A 37 7.37 27.33 0.76
C GLY A 37 6.38 26.32 1.37
N GLN A 38 6.90 25.22 1.91
CA GLN A 38 6.08 24.34 2.74
C GLN A 38 5.52 25.13 3.91
N LYS A 39 4.20 25.26 4.01
CA LYS A 39 3.57 25.71 5.25
C LYS A 39 4.00 24.73 6.34
N GLU A 40 4.87 25.19 7.22
CA GLU A 40 5.23 24.46 8.43
C GLU A 40 3.94 23.91 9.07
N PRO A 41 3.88 22.60 9.41
CA PRO A 41 2.72 22.05 10.08
C PRO A 41 2.43 22.93 11.28
N ILE A 42 1.20 23.42 11.40
CA ILE A 42 0.78 24.30 12.50
C ILE A 42 1.11 23.55 13.80
N ASP A 43 2.23 23.90 14.42
CA ASP A 43 2.54 23.45 15.76
C ASP A 43 1.42 24.02 16.62
N HIS A 44 0.60 23.15 17.19
CA HIS A 44 -0.50 23.57 18.05
C HIS A 44 0.01 24.39 19.26
N ARG A 45 1.33 24.38 19.53
CA ARG A 45 2.01 25.31 20.45
C ARG A 45 2.28 26.71 19.91
N ARG A 46 2.53 26.90 18.60
CA ARG A 46 2.74 28.24 18.01
C ARG A 46 1.43 29.00 17.79
N LYS A 47 0.30 28.30 17.72
CA LYS A 47 -1.02 28.94 17.64
C LYS A 47 -1.31 29.80 18.88
N GLU A 48 -0.82 29.41 20.05
CA GLU A 48 -0.97 30.21 21.28
C GLU A 48 -0.15 31.51 21.27
N GLN A 49 0.97 31.56 20.53
CA GLN A 49 1.83 32.74 20.48
C GLN A 49 1.42 33.76 19.40
N ASN A 50 0.78 33.31 18.31
CA ASN A 50 0.36 34.18 17.22
C ASN A 50 -1.15 34.52 17.24
N GLU A 51 -2.00 33.80 17.99
CA GLU A 51 -3.40 34.22 18.22
C GLU A 51 -3.50 35.44 19.17
N SER A 52 -2.40 35.91 19.76
CA SER A 52 -2.40 37.11 20.61
C SER A 52 -2.27 38.44 19.84
N ARG A 53 -2.13 38.42 18.52
CA ARG A 53 -1.94 39.64 17.72
C ARG A 53 -3.13 40.06 16.85
N ASP A 54 -4.16 39.23 16.71
CA ASP A 54 -5.32 39.60 15.90
C ASP A 54 -6.64 38.96 16.35
N ARG A 55 -7.05 39.25 17.60
CA ARG A 55 -8.45 39.32 18.01
C ARG A 55 -8.60 40.40 19.08
N GLY A 56 -9.31 41.47 18.75
CA GLY A 56 -9.78 42.44 19.73
C GLY A 56 -10.47 41.73 20.91
N LYS A 57 -10.22 42.27 22.11
CA LYS A 57 -10.57 41.79 23.47
C LYS A 57 -9.52 40.87 24.12
N LYS A 58 -8.52 41.52 24.73
CA LYS A 58 -7.72 40.95 25.83
C LYS A 58 -8.66 40.38 26.89
N LYS A 59 -8.75 39.05 27.02
CA LYS A 59 -9.23 38.46 28.28
C LYS A 59 -8.15 38.80 29.31
N HIS A 60 -8.46 39.68 30.26
CA HIS A 60 -7.61 39.84 31.42
C HIS A 60 -7.38 38.46 32.03
N LYS A 61 -6.11 38.07 32.14
CA LYS A 61 -5.68 36.91 32.91
C LYS A 61 -6.11 37.18 34.35
N GLN A 62 -7.25 36.64 34.74
CA GLN A 62 -7.84 36.81 36.07
C GLN A 62 -6.84 36.30 37.12
N ARG A 63 -6.70 37.02 38.22
CA ARG A 63 -5.77 36.65 39.30
C ARG A 63 -6.20 35.32 39.91
N LYS A 64 -5.22 34.53 40.34
CA LYS A 64 -5.39 33.13 40.75
C LYS A 64 -6.39 32.95 41.91
N ASP A 65 -6.63 34.03 42.66
CA ASP A 65 -7.44 34.04 43.87
C ASP A 65 -8.76 34.83 43.72
N GLN A 66 -9.21 35.11 42.49
CA GLN A 66 -10.48 35.79 42.21
C GLN A 66 -11.51 34.84 41.57
N PRO A 67 -12.77 34.79 42.04
CA PRO A 67 -13.79 33.95 41.44
C PRO A 67 -14.13 34.39 40.01
N LEU A 68 -14.37 33.41 39.13
CA LEU A 68 -14.71 33.63 37.73
C LEU A 68 -16.22 33.53 37.52
N GLU A 69 -16.83 34.56 36.94
CA GLU A 69 -18.21 34.50 36.47
C GLU A 69 -18.30 33.68 35.17
N MET A 70 -19.22 32.71 35.15
CA MET A 70 -19.50 31.86 33.99
C MET A 70 -20.98 31.95 33.62
N SER A 71 -21.29 31.97 32.32
CA SER A 71 -22.68 32.01 31.86
C SER A 71 -23.42 30.71 32.18
N SER A 72 -24.60 30.83 32.80
CA SER A 72 -25.54 29.73 33.07
C SER A 72 -26.06 29.01 31.83
N LYS A 73 -25.87 29.60 30.64
CA LYS A 73 -26.29 29.04 29.35
C LYS A 73 -25.30 28.04 28.76
N ARG A 74 -24.13 27.84 29.39
CA ARG A 74 -23.14 26.84 28.92
C ARG A 74 -23.54 25.45 29.44
N PRO A 75 -23.87 24.50 28.56
CA PRO A 75 -24.31 23.17 29.00
C PRO A 75 -23.19 22.42 29.71
N VAL A 76 -23.53 21.69 30.77
CA VAL A 76 -22.59 20.85 31.53
C VAL A 76 -22.22 19.62 30.72
N HIS A 77 -20.93 19.28 30.67
CA HIS A 77 -20.48 18.07 29.99
C HIS A 77 -20.91 16.84 30.79
N LYS A 78 -21.62 15.88 30.15
CA LYS A 78 -22.00 14.62 30.79
C LYS A 78 -20.74 13.78 31.05
N VAL A 79 -20.41 13.52 32.31
CA VAL A 79 -19.32 12.62 32.70
C VAL A 79 -19.77 11.19 32.39
N LYS A 80 -19.22 10.59 31.32
CA LYS A 80 -19.44 9.17 31.04
C LYS A 80 -18.41 8.37 31.83
N ASN A 81 -18.79 7.81 32.97
CA ASN A 81 -18.00 6.76 33.63
C ASN A 81 -18.12 5.47 32.81
N VAL A 82 -17.40 5.41 31.69
CA VAL A 82 -17.23 4.17 30.92
C VAL A 82 -16.05 3.44 31.53
N MET A 83 -16.32 2.51 32.46
CA MET A 83 -15.36 1.45 32.74
C MET A 83 -15.06 0.77 31.41
N ASN A 84 -13.80 0.84 30.94
CA ASN A 84 -13.40 0.19 29.69
C ASN A 84 -13.41 -1.33 29.88
N ALA A 85 -14.58 -1.96 29.86
CA ALA A 85 -14.70 -3.41 29.82
C ALA A 85 -14.12 -3.91 28.50
N LYS A 86 -13.18 -4.88 28.56
CA LYS A 86 -12.65 -5.53 27.36
C LYS A 86 -13.81 -6.18 26.61
N LYS A 87 -13.98 -5.84 25.33
CA LYS A 87 -15.01 -6.43 24.47
C LYS A 87 -14.75 -7.94 24.34
N ARG A 88 -15.77 -8.78 24.56
CA ARG A 88 -15.69 -10.21 24.29
C ARG A 88 -15.54 -10.43 22.80
N VAL A 89 -14.48 -11.12 22.39
CA VAL A 89 -14.24 -11.50 21.00
C VAL A 89 -14.78 -12.92 20.83
N PHE A 90 -15.82 -13.09 20.02
CA PHE A 90 -16.28 -14.42 19.62
C PHE A 90 -15.22 -15.04 18.71
N ARG A 91 -14.54 -16.08 19.21
CA ARG A 91 -13.54 -16.84 18.45
C ARG A 91 -14.22 -18.07 17.89
N ASP A 92 -14.05 -18.31 16.58
CA ASP A 92 -14.47 -19.57 15.97
C ASP A 92 -13.50 -20.65 16.45
N PRO A 93 -13.97 -21.68 17.17
CA PRO A 93 -13.11 -22.70 17.75
C PRO A 93 -12.29 -23.47 16.70
N ARG A 94 -12.72 -23.48 15.43
CA ARG A 94 -11.96 -24.08 14.33
C ARG A 94 -10.71 -23.27 13.95
N PHE A 95 -10.71 -21.98 14.29
CA PHE A 95 -9.65 -21.02 14.01
C PHE A 95 -9.11 -20.40 15.30
N ASP A 96 -9.33 -21.08 16.43
CA ASP A 96 -8.77 -20.68 17.71
C ASP A 96 -7.38 -21.27 17.86
N ASP A 97 -6.42 -20.46 18.32
CA ASP A 97 -5.02 -20.88 18.44
C ASP A 97 -4.86 -22.05 19.43
N LEU A 98 -5.85 -22.27 20.31
CA LEU A 98 -5.93 -23.37 21.26
C LEU A 98 -6.47 -24.69 20.68
N SER A 99 -6.92 -24.73 19.42
CA SER A 99 -7.58 -25.89 18.80
C SER A 99 -6.65 -27.08 18.46
N GLY A 100 -5.38 -27.00 18.86
CA GLY A 100 -4.40 -28.08 18.72
C GLY A 100 -3.65 -28.06 17.38
N SER A 101 -2.70 -29.00 17.22
CA SER A 101 -1.90 -29.13 16.01
C SER A 101 -2.54 -30.06 14.97
N PHE A 102 -2.31 -29.79 13.69
CA PHE A 102 -2.78 -30.62 12.59
C PHE A 102 -2.11 -32.01 12.64
N LYS A 103 -2.94 -33.07 12.69
CA LYS A 103 -2.51 -34.47 12.65
C LYS A 103 -2.89 -35.08 11.31
N GLU A 104 -1.92 -35.19 10.42
CA GLU A 104 -2.11 -35.63 9.04
C GLU A 104 -2.70 -37.04 8.94
N GLU A 105 -2.23 -37.99 9.75
CA GLU A 105 -2.72 -39.38 9.71
C GLU A 105 -4.21 -39.50 10.06
N THR A 106 -4.66 -38.79 11.09
CA THR A 106 -6.08 -38.80 11.48
C THR A 106 -6.93 -38.10 10.44
N PHE A 107 -6.41 -37.03 9.83
CA PHE A 107 -7.09 -36.31 8.76
C PHE A 107 -7.25 -37.20 7.53
N GLU A 108 -6.18 -37.85 7.10
CA GLU A 108 -6.19 -38.72 5.93
C GLU A 108 -7.14 -39.91 6.11
N LYS A 109 -7.19 -40.50 7.31
CA LYS A 109 -8.17 -41.57 7.62
C LYS A 109 -9.61 -41.04 7.57
N ASN A 110 -9.89 -39.97 8.32
CA ASN A 110 -11.24 -39.40 8.45
C ASN A 110 -11.79 -38.82 7.14
N TYR A 111 -10.92 -38.33 6.26
CA TYR A 111 -11.28 -37.67 4.99
C TYR A 111 -10.80 -38.40 3.74
N SER A 112 -10.43 -39.67 3.86
CA SER A 112 -9.99 -40.55 2.75
C SER A 112 -10.96 -40.54 1.57
N PHE A 113 -12.27 -40.53 1.84
CA PHE A 113 -13.34 -40.48 0.84
C PHE A 113 -13.28 -39.26 -0.11
N ILE A 114 -12.61 -38.17 0.29
CA ILE A 114 -12.43 -36.99 -0.57
C ILE A 114 -11.62 -37.36 -1.82
N LYS A 115 -10.68 -38.32 -1.72
CA LYS A 115 -9.92 -38.81 -2.86
C LYS A 115 -10.83 -39.48 -3.89
N ASP A 116 -11.81 -40.26 -3.41
CA ASP A 116 -12.78 -40.95 -4.26
C ASP A 116 -13.77 -39.98 -4.90
N ILE A 117 -14.22 -38.95 -4.16
CA ILE A 117 -15.04 -37.87 -4.72
C ILE A 117 -14.28 -37.17 -5.84
N LYS A 118 -13.04 -36.74 -5.60
CA LYS A 118 -12.19 -36.08 -6.62
C LYS A 118 -11.92 -36.98 -7.82
N LYS A 119 -11.86 -38.30 -7.64
CA LYS A 119 -11.73 -39.26 -8.74
C LYS A 119 -13.01 -39.28 -9.58
N ARG A 120 -14.17 -39.44 -8.94
CA ARG A 120 -15.48 -39.45 -9.62
C ARG A 120 -15.76 -38.15 -10.37
N GLU A 121 -15.44 -36.99 -9.78
CA GLU A 121 -15.60 -35.69 -10.44
C GLU A 121 -14.72 -35.55 -11.70
N ARG A 122 -13.49 -36.08 -11.66
CA ARG A 122 -12.61 -36.07 -12.85
C ARG A 122 -13.18 -36.96 -13.95
N GLU A 123 -13.65 -38.15 -13.59
CA GLU A 123 -14.27 -39.08 -14.53
C GLU A 123 -15.54 -38.49 -15.15
N SER A 124 -16.38 -37.79 -14.38
CA SER A 124 -17.58 -37.13 -14.91
C SER A 124 -17.24 -36.01 -15.89
N VAL A 125 -16.23 -35.17 -15.59
CA VAL A 125 -15.75 -34.11 -16.50
C VAL A 125 -15.13 -34.71 -17.77
N GLN A 126 -14.41 -35.82 -17.65
CA GLN A 126 -13.83 -36.50 -18.80
C GLN A 126 -14.91 -37.13 -19.70
N LYS A 127 -15.95 -37.74 -19.11
CA LYS A 127 -17.10 -38.26 -19.86
C LYS A 127 -17.86 -37.14 -20.56
N ALA A 128 -18.09 -36.02 -19.87
CA ALA A 128 -18.70 -34.84 -20.47
C ALA A 128 -17.88 -34.34 -21.66
N LEU A 129 -16.54 -34.30 -21.55
CA LEU A 129 -15.68 -33.87 -22.64
C LEU A 129 -15.71 -34.81 -23.85
N ARG A 130 -15.89 -36.13 -23.65
CA ARG A 130 -16.01 -37.11 -24.75
C ARG A 130 -17.33 -36.98 -25.50
N ASN A 131 -18.39 -36.56 -24.80
CA ASN A 131 -19.74 -36.46 -25.35
C ASN A 131 -20.11 -35.03 -25.80
N CYS A 132 -19.23 -34.05 -25.59
CA CYS A 132 -19.49 -32.65 -25.90
C CYS A 132 -19.14 -32.36 -27.36
N GLU A 133 -20.14 -31.94 -28.14
CA GLU A 133 -19.97 -31.51 -29.53
C GLU A 133 -19.61 -30.01 -29.62
N ASP A 134 -20.12 -29.20 -28.69
CA ASP A 134 -19.88 -27.77 -28.64
C ASP A 134 -18.42 -27.41 -28.29
N GLU A 135 -17.76 -26.68 -29.18
CA GLU A 135 -16.33 -26.35 -29.06
C GLU A 135 -16.02 -25.43 -27.87
N GLU A 136 -16.88 -24.45 -27.59
CA GLU A 136 -16.71 -23.55 -26.44
C GLU A 136 -16.85 -24.28 -25.10
N GLU A 137 -17.80 -25.21 -25.02
CA GLU A 137 -18.02 -26.02 -23.83
C GLU A 137 -16.89 -27.03 -23.63
N ALA A 138 -16.41 -27.64 -24.71
CA ALA A 138 -15.24 -28.49 -24.69
C ALA A 138 -14.00 -27.73 -24.17
N ILE A 139 -13.80 -26.46 -24.57
CA ILE A 139 -12.71 -25.62 -24.03
C ILE A 139 -12.91 -25.35 -22.53
N LYS A 140 -14.14 -25.07 -22.07
CA LYS A 140 -14.45 -24.85 -20.64
C LYS A 140 -14.18 -26.12 -19.83
N LEU A 141 -14.60 -27.28 -20.31
CA LEU A 141 -14.39 -28.58 -19.67
C LEU A 141 -12.91 -28.98 -19.64
N LYS A 142 -12.15 -28.74 -20.74
CA LYS A 142 -10.68 -28.91 -20.77
C LYS A 142 -9.99 -28.05 -19.71
N LYS A 143 -10.39 -26.77 -19.58
CA LYS A 143 -9.86 -25.86 -18.54
C LYS A 143 -10.18 -26.36 -17.12
N LEU A 144 -11.39 -26.85 -16.89
CA LEU A 144 -11.83 -27.40 -15.61
C LEU A 144 -11.02 -28.65 -15.24
N LEU A 145 -10.87 -29.58 -16.18
CA LEU A 145 -10.09 -30.81 -16.00
C LEU A 145 -8.62 -30.49 -15.70
N TYR A 146 -8.04 -29.54 -16.44
CA TYR A 146 -6.68 -29.06 -16.18
C TYR A 146 -6.53 -28.51 -14.75
N ARG A 147 -7.48 -27.70 -14.27
CA ARG A 147 -7.50 -27.18 -12.89
C ARG A 147 -7.56 -28.32 -11.86
N MET A 148 -8.42 -29.32 -12.10
CA MET A 148 -8.56 -30.48 -11.23
C MET A 148 -7.27 -31.32 -11.16
N LEU A 149 -6.56 -31.48 -12.28
CA LEU A 149 -5.29 -32.21 -12.35
C LEU A 149 -4.14 -31.42 -11.72
N LEU A 150 -4.09 -30.09 -11.90
CA LEU A 150 -3.04 -29.23 -11.36
C LEU A 150 -2.97 -29.28 -9.83
N ASN A 151 -4.14 -29.27 -9.18
CA ASN A 151 -4.27 -29.26 -7.73
C ASN A 151 -3.79 -30.57 -7.07
N VAL A 152 -3.68 -31.65 -7.83
CA VAL A 152 -3.12 -32.93 -7.37
C VAL A 152 -1.60 -32.95 -7.50
N ARG A 153 -1.03 -32.29 -8.53
CA ARG A 153 0.41 -32.31 -8.81
C ARG A 153 1.24 -31.37 -7.92
N PHE A 154 0.63 -30.36 -7.30
CA PHE A 154 1.30 -29.46 -6.34
C PHE A 154 1.53 -30.08 -4.94
N GLY A 155 0.88 -31.20 -4.61
CA GLY A 155 1.00 -31.87 -3.30
C GLY A 155 2.16 -32.89 -3.17
N TYR A 156 2.86 -33.19 -4.26
CA TYR A 156 3.97 -34.17 -4.28
C TYR A 156 5.30 -33.50 -4.67
N TYR A 157 5.76 -32.54 -3.88
CA TYR A 157 7.14 -32.02 -3.97
C TYR A 157 7.63 -31.54 -2.60
N VAL A 158 7.82 -32.47 -1.66
CA VAL A 158 8.81 -32.32 -0.58
C VAL A 158 9.36 -33.72 -0.28
N SER A 159 10.70 -33.82 -0.20
CA SER A 159 11.52 -34.97 0.17
C SER A 159 11.85 -36.01 -0.91
N VAL A 160 12.88 -35.72 -1.73
CA VAL A 160 13.97 -36.68 -1.96
C VAL A 160 15.26 -35.86 -2.10
N GLN A 161 16.07 -35.84 -1.04
CA GLN A 161 17.50 -35.54 -1.14
C GLN A 161 18.17 -36.85 -1.54
N GLY A 162 18.77 -36.93 -2.73
CA GLY A 162 19.46 -38.13 -3.19
C GLY A 162 19.56 -38.20 -4.71
N ASN A 163 20.77 -38.10 -5.23
CA ASN A 163 21.10 -37.95 -6.64
C ASN A 163 20.69 -39.18 -7.48
N SER A 164 20.07 -38.96 -8.65
CA SER A 164 20.56 -39.47 -9.95
C SER A 164 19.60 -39.12 -11.10
N SER A 165 20.10 -38.31 -12.02
CA SER A 165 19.97 -38.46 -13.48
C SER A 165 18.57 -38.65 -14.10
N THR A 166 18.13 -37.59 -14.78
CA THR A 166 17.54 -37.65 -16.13
C THR A 166 16.37 -38.64 -16.34
N SER A 167 15.25 -38.46 -15.65
CA SER A 167 13.97 -39.06 -16.10
C SER A 167 12.72 -38.19 -15.83
N SER A 168 12.91 -36.93 -15.44
CA SER A 168 11.79 -36.02 -15.14
C SER A 168 11.48 -34.99 -16.25
N ILE A 169 12.26 -34.96 -17.34
CA ILE A 169 12.15 -33.91 -18.38
C ILE A 169 11.37 -34.35 -19.63
N LEU A 170 11.06 -35.63 -19.83
CA LEU A 170 10.38 -36.09 -21.05
C LEU A 170 8.96 -36.62 -20.80
N LEU A 171 8.02 -35.72 -20.52
CA LEU A 171 6.58 -36.01 -20.67
C LEU A 171 5.75 -34.73 -20.92
N TYR A 172 6.28 -33.82 -21.73
CA TYR A 172 5.51 -32.69 -22.28
C TYR A 172 6.05 -32.32 -23.66
N ALA A 173 6.03 -33.27 -24.59
CA ALA A 173 5.94 -32.96 -26.01
C ALA A 173 4.47 -33.14 -26.41
N ASP A 174 3.97 -32.26 -27.28
CA ASP A 174 2.60 -32.19 -27.81
C ASP A 174 1.61 -31.34 -27.01
N ILE A 175 1.62 -30.03 -27.31
CA ILE A 175 0.50 -29.28 -27.92
C ILE A 175 1.02 -27.85 -28.14
N GLY A 176 1.06 -27.46 -29.42
CA GLY A 176 1.45 -26.12 -29.82
C GLY A 176 0.66 -25.03 -29.09
N ASN A 177 1.40 -23.98 -28.72
CA ASN A 177 0.88 -22.65 -28.43
C ASN A 177 -0.03 -22.51 -27.19
N SER A 178 0.48 -22.79 -25.98
CA SER A 178 0.02 -22.07 -24.79
C SER A 178 1.09 -22.03 -23.70
N HIS A 179 1.76 -20.89 -23.56
CA HIS A 179 2.59 -20.60 -22.39
C HIS A 179 1.71 -20.80 -21.13
N SER A 180 2.06 -21.81 -20.34
CA SER A 180 1.16 -22.42 -19.37
C SER A 180 0.78 -21.37 -18.30
N HIS A 181 -0.47 -21.37 -17.85
CA HIS A 181 -0.93 -20.42 -16.82
C HIS A 181 -0.06 -20.50 -15.54
N ILE A 182 0.55 -21.66 -15.28
CA ILE A 182 1.49 -21.89 -14.20
C ILE A 182 2.74 -21.02 -14.34
N GLU A 183 3.34 -20.95 -15.54
CA GLU A 183 4.52 -20.10 -15.79
C GLU A 183 4.17 -18.64 -15.59
N ARG A 184 2.98 -18.20 -16.02
CA ARG A 184 2.49 -16.83 -15.77
C ARG A 184 2.29 -16.54 -14.28
N VAL A 185 1.76 -17.48 -13.51
CA VAL A 185 1.57 -17.34 -12.06
C VAL A 185 2.91 -17.33 -11.32
N LYS A 186 3.81 -18.26 -11.67
CA LYS A 186 5.17 -18.31 -11.11
C LYS A 186 5.96 -17.05 -11.43
N PHE A 187 5.95 -16.61 -12.68
CA PHE A 187 6.55 -15.35 -13.12
C PHE A 187 5.95 -14.15 -12.38
N TYR A 188 4.63 -14.10 -12.21
CA TYR A 188 4.00 -13.02 -11.45
C TYR A 188 4.45 -13.00 -9.99
N GLN A 189 4.51 -14.15 -9.33
CA GLN A 189 4.91 -14.26 -7.94
C GLN A 189 6.39 -13.90 -7.74
N GLN A 190 7.28 -14.37 -8.61
CA GLN A 190 8.68 -13.98 -8.65
C GLN A 190 8.83 -12.47 -8.85
N ASN A 191 8.15 -11.90 -9.85
CA ASN A 191 8.17 -10.45 -10.07
C ASN A 191 7.67 -9.65 -8.86
N GLN A 192 6.66 -10.12 -8.12
CA GLN A 192 6.22 -9.43 -6.89
C GLN A 192 7.30 -9.44 -5.81
N GLN A 193 8.01 -10.56 -5.65
CA GLN A 193 9.13 -10.69 -4.71
C GLN A 193 10.30 -9.79 -5.13
N ASP A 194 10.68 -9.80 -6.40
CA ASP A 194 11.77 -8.97 -6.94
C ASP A 194 11.47 -7.48 -6.80
N ILE A 195 10.24 -7.06 -7.12
CA ILE A 195 9.79 -5.67 -6.92
C ILE A 195 9.84 -5.30 -5.43
N ALA A 196 9.50 -6.21 -4.52
CA ALA A 196 9.57 -5.96 -3.08
C ALA A 196 11.01 -5.87 -2.58
N GLN A 197 11.91 -6.74 -3.03
CA GLN A 197 13.34 -6.71 -2.73
C GLN A 197 13.98 -5.42 -3.24
N LYS A 198 13.78 -5.09 -4.52
CA LYS A 198 14.29 -3.87 -5.14
C LYS A 198 13.85 -2.60 -4.38
N LYS A 199 12.60 -2.55 -3.91
CA LYS A 199 12.12 -1.44 -3.06
C LYS A 199 12.79 -1.38 -1.69
N ARG A 200 13.11 -2.52 -1.08
CA ARG A 200 13.82 -2.58 0.21
C ARG A 200 15.26 -2.13 0.04
N GLU A 201 15.92 -2.59 -1.02
CA GLU A 201 17.29 -2.22 -1.37
C GLU A 201 17.42 -0.74 -1.69
N THR A 202 16.52 -0.17 -2.51
CA THR A 202 16.56 1.27 -2.80
C THR A 202 16.33 2.10 -1.55
N LYS A 203 15.40 1.70 -0.68
CA LYS A 203 15.19 2.38 0.59
C LYS A 203 16.42 2.31 1.49
N ARG A 204 17.07 1.14 1.54
CA ARG A 204 18.29 0.92 2.32
C ARG A 204 19.45 1.77 1.79
N SER A 205 19.67 1.81 0.48
CA SER A 205 20.75 2.61 -0.13
C SER A 205 20.53 4.11 0.04
N ILE A 206 19.29 4.60 -0.06
CA ILE A 206 18.95 6.00 0.24
C ILE A 206 19.27 6.32 1.70
N GLN A 207 18.91 5.43 2.63
CA GLN A 207 19.17 5.62 4.05
C GLN A 207 20.67 5.60 4.37
N GLU A 208 21.43 4.70 3.77
CA GLU A 208 22.89 4.62 3.90
C GLU A 208 23.56 5.89 3.35
N ARG A 209 23.12 6.39 2.19
CA ARG A 209 23.63 7.64 1.60
C ARG A 209 23.34 8.85 2.48
N LEU A 210 22.14 8.96 3.04
CA LEU A 210 21.77 10.04 3.96
C LEU A 210 22.64 9.99 5.24
N LYS A 211 22.81 8.80 5.82
CA LYS A 211 23.66 8.61 7.01
C LYS A 211 25.12 8.97 6.73
N ALA A 212 25.63 8.64 5.55
CA ALA A 212 26.99 8.99 5.14
C ALA A 212 27.17 10.52 5.03
N GLN A 213 26.21 11.22 4.42
CA GLN A 213 26.20 12.69 4.35
C GLN A 213 26.14 13.32 5.74
N GLU A 214 25.26 12.83 6.63
CA GLU A 214 25.18 13.29 8.02
C GLU A 214 26.52 13.10 8.74
N THR A 215 27.19 11.95 8.55
CA THR A 215 28.50 11.67 9.15
C THR A 215 29.58 12.64 8.64
N GLN A 216 29.55 13.03 7.37
CA GLN A 216 30.47 14.03 6.82
C GLN A 216 30.26 15.41 7.45
N PHE A 217 29.01 15.87 7.57
CA PHE A 217 28.72 17.15 8.23
C PHE A 217 29.15 17.17 9.69
N VAL A 218 29.01 16.05 10.40
CA VAL A 218 29.51 15.92 11.78
C VAL A 218 31.04 16.01 11.84
N LYS A 219 31.76 15.39 10.88
CA LYS A 219 33.22 15.52 10.77
C LYS A 219 33.67 16.96 10.51
N GLU A 220 32.88 17.73 9.77
CA GLU A 220 33.07 19.17 9.55
C GLU A 220 32.71 20.02 10.79
N GLY A 221 32.22 19.42 11.88
CA GLY A 221 31.85 20.10 13.12
C GLY A 221 30.42 20.64 13.15
N LYS A 222 29.59 20.36 12.12
CA LYS A 222 28.16 20.74 12.13
C LYS A 222 27.37 19.77 13.01
N LYS A 223 26.25 20.25 13.56
CA LYS A 223 25.36 19.43 14.39
C LYS A 223 24.65 18.38 13.52
N PRO A 224 24.59 17.10 13.94
CA PRO A 224 23.87 16.07 13.19
C PRO A 224 22.38 16.42 13.07
N TYR A 225 21.85 16.39 11.84
CA TYR A 225 20.45 16.68 11.55
C TYR A 225 19.76 15.43 11.00
N PHE A 226 18.81 14.88 11.77
CA PHE A 226 18.06 13.70 11.37
C PHE A 226 16.76 14.10 10.67
N LEU A 227 16.64 13.77 9.38
CA LEU A 227 15.40 14.05 8.65
C LEU A 227 14.18 13.34 9.29
N LYS A 228 13.06 14.06 9.36
CA LYS A 228 11.79 13.49 9.82
C LYS A 228 11.30 12.43 8.83
N LYS A 229 10.40 11.56 9.31
CA LYS A 229 9.78 10.50 8.48
C LYS A 229 9.00 11.07 7.28
N SER A 230 8.47 12.29 7.38
CA SER A 230 7.81 13.02 6.28
C SER A 230 8.80 13.40 5.20
N ASP A 231 9.90 14.03 5.60
CA ASP A 231 10.86 14.65 4.70
C ASP A 231 11.61 13.57 3.91
N ARG A 232 11.92 12.44 4.57
CA ARG A 232 12.41 11.22 3.90
C ARG A 232 11.47 10.74 2.80
N LYS A 233 10.15 10.76 3.01
CA LYS A 233 9.19 10.35 1.98
C LYS A 233 9.16 11.33 0.81
N VAL A 234 9.34 12.62 1.06
CA VAL A 234 9.42 13.64 -0.01
C VAL A 234 10.66 13.38 -0.87
N LEU A 235 11.82 13.09 -0.27
CA LEU A 235 13.03 12.72 -1.00
C LEU A 235 12.86 11.44 -1.82
N GLU A 236 12.31 10.38 -1.22
CA GLU A 236 12.00 9.12 -1.92
C GLU A 236 11.05 9.36 -3.12
N LEU A 237 10.05 10.23 -2.97
CA LEU A 237 9.13 10.60 -4.04
C LEU A 237 9.82 11.39 -5.15
N ALA A 238 10.71 12.32 -4.80
CA ALA A 238 11.48 13.12 -5.77
C ALA A 238 12.41 12.24 -6.62
N GLU A 239 13.10 11.26 -6.00
CA GLU A 239 13.94 10.32 -6.74
C GLU A 239 13.12 9.41 -7.64
N LYS A 240 12.02 8.87 -7.14
CA LYS A 240 11.08 8.08 -7.95
C LYS A 240 10.55 8.88 -9.15
N TYR A 241 10.27 10.17 -8.97
CA TYR A 241 9.87 11.05 -10.06
C TYR A 241 10.98 11.19 -11.11
N LYS A 242 12.23 11.43 -10.67
CA LYS A 242 13.40 11.51 -11.57
C LYS A 242 13.59 10.20 -12.36
N GLU A 243 13.47 9.04 -11.72
CA GLU A 243 13.53 7.74 -12.39
C GLU A 243 12.41 7.53 -13.41
N LEU A 244 11.18 7.89 -13.06
CA LEU A 244 10.03 7.78 -13.95
C LEU A 244 10.12 8.73 -15.14
N LYS A 245 10.69 9.92 -14.93
CA LYS A 245 10.97 10.89 -16.00
C LYS A 245 12.04 10.35 -16.94
N LYS A 246 13.17 9.85 -16.41
CA LYS A 246 14.25 9.23 -17.20
C LYS A 246 13.78 8.02 -18.01
N SER A 247 12.90 7.19 -17.44
CA SER A 247 12.38 6.00 -18.10
C SER A 247 11.20 6.25 -19.06
N GLY A 248 10.74 7.50 -19.21
CA GLY A 248 9.59 7.86 -20.04
C GLY A 248 8.24 7.33 -19.54
N LYS A 249 8.19 6.72 -18.35
CA LYS A 249 6.98 6.08 -17.79
C LYS A 249 6.15 7.02 -16.91
N LEU A 250 6.57 8.28 -16.78
CA LEU A 250 5.97 9.27 -15.90
C LEU A 250 4.49 9.52 -16.22
N GLU A 251 4.17 9.84 -17.47
CA GLU A 251 2.79 10.15 -17.89
C GLU A 251 1.81 9.01 -17.61
N LYS A 252 2.20 7.78 -17.99
CA LYS A 252 1.40 6.57 -17.72
C LYS A 252 1.18 6.36 -16.21
N TYR A 253 2.21 6.60 -15.40
CA TYR A 253 2.10 6.50 -13.95
C TYR A 253 1.16 7.55 -13.36
N LEU A 254 1.26 8.81 -13.81
CA LEU A 254 0.39 9.90 -13.38
C LEU A 254 -1.07 9.65 -13.78
N ALA A 255 -1.34 9.23 -15.01
CA ALA A 255 -2.67 8.88 -15.48
C ALA A 255 -3.31 7.77 -14.62
N LYS A 256 -2.56 6.71 -14.31
CA LYS A 256 -3.02 5.63 -13.43
C LYS A 256 -3.28 6.12 -12.00
N LYS A 257 -2.47 7.07 -11.50
CA LYS A 257 -2.65 7.68 -10.18
C LYS A 257 -3.89 8.57 -10.13
N ARG A 258 -4.12 9.40 -11.16
CA ARG A 258 -5.33 10.24 -11.32
C ARG A 258 -6.59 9.38 -11.26
N LYS A 259 -6.66 8.31 -12.07
CA LYS A 259 -7.81 7.36 -12.08
C LYS A 259 -8.06 6.72 -10.71
N LYS A 260 -6.99 6.32 -9.99
CA LYS A 260 -7.12 5.73 -8.65
C LYS A 260 -7.58 6.75 -7.61
N ASN A 261 -7.11 7.99 -7.68
CA ASN A 261 -7.54 9.06 -6.77
C ASN A 261 -9.01 9.43 -7.03
N MET A 262 -9.41 9.66 -8.28
CA MET A 262 -10.83 9.90 -8.65
C MET A 262 -11.76 8.80 -8.12
N SER A 263 -11.36 7.53 -8.22
CA SER A 263 -12.15 6.42 -7.70
C SER A 263 -12.28 6.42 -6.17
N LYS A 264 -11.26 6.90 -5.44
CA LYS A 264 -11.31 7.05 -3.99
C LYS A 264 -12.17 8.23 -3.60
N ASP A 265 -12.00 9.35 -4.29
CA ASP A 265 -12.78 10.56 -4.07
C ASP A 265 -14.26 10.26 -4.30
N ARG A 266 -14.62 9.58 -5.39
CA ARG A 266 -15.99 9.11 -5.66
C ARG A 266 -16.56 8.25 -4.52
N ARG A 267 -15.74 7.40 -3.88
CA ARG A 267 -16.18 6.57 -2.74
C ARG A 267 -16.39 7.40 -1.47
N GLN A 268 -15.70 8.53 -1.36
CA GLN A 268 -15.70 9.40 -0.19
C GLN A 268 -16.69 10.57 -0.32
N MET A 269 -17.18 10.85 -1.53
CA MET A 269 -18.26 11.80 -1.76
C MET A 269 -19.59 11.20 -1.27
N PRO A 270 -20.44 11.99 -0.60
CA PRO A 270 -21.77 11.56 -0.24
C PRO A 270 -22.58 11.22 -1.50
N SER A 271 -23.34 10.13 -1.46
CA SER A 271 -24.26 9.80 -2.54
C SER A 271 -25.32 10.88 -2.60
N THR A 272 -25.39 11.60 -3.72
CA THR A 272 -26.52 12.50 -3.99
C THR A 272 -27.76 11.63 -4.11
N SER A 273 -28.67 11.75 -3.15
CA SER A 273 -30.02 11.17 -3.22
C SER A 273 -30.94 12.14 -3.95
#